data_AF-A0A822G4K5-F1
#
_entry.id   AF-A0A822G4K5-F1
#
_cell.length_a   1.000
_cell.length_b   1.000
_cell.length_c   1.000
_cell.angle_alpha   90.00
_cell.angle_beta   90.00
_cell.angle_gamma   90.00
#
_symmetry.space_group_name_H-M   'P 1'
#
loop_
_entity.id
_entity.type
_entity.pdbx_description
1 polymer ?
#
loop_
_entity_poly.entity_id
_entity_poly.type
_entity_poly.pdbx_seq_one_letter_code
_entity_poly.pdbx_strand_id
1 'polypeptide(L)' 'IVHEVTLAAHCGFRILGLALITNKCLSEYDSTVEAVHEEVIRISELKANELQQLILDFVGAIKTDQK' A
#
# COMPACT_ATOMS: atom_id res chain seq x y z
N ILE A 1 2.79 9.40 -2.29
CA ILE A 1 2.85 8.37 -3.36
C ILE A 1 2.79 8.97 -4.77
N VAL A 2 1.84 9.86 -5.11
CA VAL A 2 1.70 10.39 -6.48
C VAL A 2 3.00 11.04 -6.97
N HIS A 3 3.61 11.91 -6.16
CA HIS A 3 4.83 12.63 -6.54
C HIS A 3 6.03 11.69 -6.74
N GLU A 4 6.16 10.67 -5.90
CA GLU A 4 7.22 9.66 -5.96
C GLU A 4 7.11 8.81 -7.23
N VAL A 5 5.88 8.36 -7.55
CA VAL A 5 5.61 7.58 -8.77
C VAL A 5 5.82 8.41 -10.03
N THR A 6 5.41 9.69 -10.04
CA THR A 6 5.66 10.58 -11.18
C THR A 6 7.15 10.71 -11.48
N LEU A 7 7.97 10.92 -10.45
CA LEU A 7 9.42 11.03 -10.63
C LEU A 7 10.04 9.72 -11.13
N ALA A 8 9.68 8.59 -10.53
CA ALA A 8 10.19 7.29 -10.95
C ALA A 8 9.76 6.94 -12.39
N ALA A 9 8.55 7.30 -12.79
CA ALA A 9 8.06 7.05 -14.15
C ALA A 9 8.83 7.91 -15.18
N HIS A 10 9.08 9.17 -14.85
CA HIS A 10 9.90 10.07 -15.67
C HIS A 10 11.33 9.52 -15.87
N CYS A 11 11.89 8.87 -14.85
CA CYS A 11 13.21 8.23 -14.93
C CYS A 11 13.18 6.83 -15.60
N GLY A 12 12.03 6.37 -16.09
CA GLY A 12 11.92 5.09 -16.81
C GLY A 12 11.88 3.84 -15.93
N PHE A 13 11.59 3.98 -14.62
CA PHE A 13 11.43 2.81 -13.74
C PHE A 13 10.14 2.04 -14.05
N ARG A 14 10.18 0.72 -13.86
CA ARG A 14 8.96 -0.11 -13.74
C ARG A 14 8.48 -0.03 -12.30
N ILE A 15 7.22 0.33 -12.09
CA ILE A 15 6.69 0.71 -10.77
C ILE A 15 5.54 -0.23 -10.38
N LEU A 16 5.54 -0.66 -9.12
CA LEU A 16 4.40 -1.29 -8.45
C LEU A 16 3.86 -0.35 -7.38
N GLY A 17 2.55 -0.13 -7.36
CA GLY A 17 1.83 0.57 -6.28
C GLY A 17 0.90 -0.39 -5.56
N LEU A 18 0.87 -0.30 -4.22
CA LEU A 18 0.01 -1.11 -3.35
C LEU A 18 -0.62 -0.19 -2.30
N ALA A 19 -1.85 -0.51 -1.89
CA ALA A 19 -2.54 0.16 -0.81
C ALA A 19 -3.14 -0.88 0.13
N LEU A 20 -2.85 -0.75 1.43
CA LEU A 20 -3.54 -1.50 2.47
C LEU A 20 -4.85 -0.78 2.78
N ILE A 21 -5.97 -1.45 2.56
CA ILE A 21 -7.28 -0.92 2.95
C ILE A 21 -7.41 -1.06 4.47
N THR A 22 -7.31 0.06 5.17
CA THR A 22 -7.33 0.10 6.64
C THR A 22 -8.70 0.48 7.21
N ASN A 23 -9.54 1.12 6.41
CA ASN A 23 -10.91 1.48 6.77
C ASN A 23 -11.77 1.60 5.51
N LYS A 24 -13.08 1.71 5.70
CA LYS A 24 -14.02 2.06 4.64
C LYS A 24 -14.27 3.58 4.68
N CYS A 25 -14.27 4.22 3.51
CA CYS A 25 -14.65 5.62 3.41
C CYS A 25 -16.12 5.80 3.81
N LEU A 26 -16.40 6.83 4.61
CA LEU A 26 -17.76 7.18 5.01
C LEU A 26 -18.49 7.77 3.81
N SER A 27 -19.59 7.16 3.42
CA SER A 27 -20.42 7.61 2.29
C SER A 27 -21.74 8.24 2.74
N GLU A 28 -22.02 8.25 4.04
CA GLU A 28 -23.28 8.71 4.63
C GLU A 28 -23.04 9.95 5.47
N TYR A 29 -23.88 10.97 5.28
CA TYR A 29 -23.75 12.26 5.97
C TYR A 29 -24.03 12.18 7.48
N ASP A 30 -24.83 11.21 7.93
CA ASP A 30 -25.22 11.04 9.33
C ASP A 30 -24.40 9.96 10.07
N SER A 31 -23.26 9.53 9.52
CA SER A 31 -22.45 8.49 10.14
C SER A 31 -21.82 8.99 11.45
N THR A 32 -22.02 8.25 12.54
CA THR A 32 -21.35 8.50 13.83
C THR A 32 -19.94 7.91 13.90
N VAL A 33 -19.55 7.14 12.89
CA VAL A 33 -18.22 6.53 12.78
C VAL A 33 -17.29 7.54 12.13
N GLU A 34 -16.21 7.90 12.80
CA GLU A 34 -15.17 8.76 12.25
C GLU A 34 -13.95 7.92 11.84
N ALA A 35 -13.33 8.28 10.71
CA ALA A 35 -12.06 7.65 10.31
C ALA A 35 -10.93 8.24 11.18
N VAL A 36 -10.37 7.42 12.06
CA VAL A 36 -9.31 7.82 13.00
C VAL A 36 -7.99 7.13 12.70
N HIS A 37 -6.88 7.80 12.99
CA HIS A 37 -5.56 7.29 12.66
C HIS A 37 -5.15 6.08 13.52
N GLU A 38 -5.65 6.00 14.76
CA GLU A 38 -5.42 4.88 15.67
C GLU A 38 -5.95 3.56 15.09
N GLU A 39 -7.13 3.59 14.46
CA GLU A 39 -7.68 2.42 13.77
C GLU A 39 -6.81 2.04 12.57
N VAL A 40 -6.38 3.03 11.79
CA VAL A 40 -5.50 2.82 10.64
C VAL A 40 -4.19 2.14 11.06
N ILE A 41 -3.56 2.60 12.14
CA ILE A 41 -2.35 1.99 12.70
C ILE A 41 -2.63 0.56 13.17
N ARG A 42 -3.70 0.35 13.95
CA ARG A 42 -4.05 -0.98 14.48
C ARG A 42 -4.25 -2.02 13.37
N ILE A 43 -4.93 -1.65 12.28
CA ILE A 43 -5.10 -2.54 11.13
C ILE A 43 -3.77 -2.77 10.41
N SER A 44 -2.93 -1.74 10.31
CA SER A 44 -1.60 -1.85 9.69
C SER A 44 -0.70 -2.81 10.46
N GLU A 45 -0.69 -2.74 11.79
CA GLU A 45 0.04 -3.68 12.65
C GLU A 45 -0.48 -5.11 12.51
N LEU A 46 -1.81 -5.29 12.52
CA LEU A 46 -2.44 -6.59 12.36
C LEU A 46 -2.07 -7.25 11.02
N LYS A 47 -1.89 -6.45 9.96
CA LYS A 47 -1.60 -6.91 8.60
C LYS A 47 -0.13 -6.83 8.20
N ALA A 48 0.75 -6.41 9.10
CA ALA A 48 2.17 -6.22 8.81
C ALA A 48 2.84 -7.49 8.26
N ASN A 49 2.61 -8.63 8.89
CA ASN A 49 3.21 -9.91 8.47
C ASN A 49 2.70 -10.37 7.11
N GLU A 50 1.38 -10.25 6.85
CA GLU A 50 0.79 -10.62 5.56
C GLU A 50 1.31 -9.72 4.44
N LEU A 51 1.38 -8.41 4.69
CA LEU A 51 1.90 -7.45 3.73
C LEU A 51 3.39 -7.70 3.46
N GLN A 52 4.18 -7.97 4.50
CA GLN A 52 5.60 -8.29 4.35
C GLN A 52 5.79 -9.53 3.48
N GLN A 53 5.05 -10.61 3.74
CA GLN A 53 5.15 -11.84 2.96
C GLN A 53 4.79 -11.60 1.49
N LEU A 54 3.73 -10.84 1.22
CA LEU A 54 3.34 -10.48 -0.15
C LEU A 54 4.47 -9.73 -0.88
N ILE A 55 5.12 -8.78 -0.22
CA ILE A 55 6.24 -8.05 -0.82
C ILE A 55 7.44 -8.97 -1.06
N LEU A 56 7.76 -9.86 -0.11
CA LEU A 56 8.85 -10.84 -0.26
C LEU A 56 8.61 -11.76 -1.45
N ASP A 57 7.40 -12.29 -1.58
CA ASP A 57 7.01 -13.16 -2.70
C ASP A 57 7.07 -12.40 -4.03
N PHE A 58 6.57 -11.15 -4.05
CA PHE A 58 6.63 -10.31 -5.23
C PHE A 58 8.08 -10.05 -5.66
N VAL A 59 8.94 -9.62 -4.75
CA VAL A 59 10.36 -9.35 -5.03
C VAL A 59 11.07 -10.63 -5.49
N GLY A 60 10.79 -11.78 -4.87
CA GLY A 60 11.34 -13.08 -5.29
C GLY A 60 10.92 -13.50 -6.69
N ALA A 61 9.75 -13.06 -7.17
CA ALA A 61 9.25 -13.34 -8.52
C ALA A 61 9.80 -12.36 -9.58
N ILE A 62 10.45 -11.26 -9.19
CA ILE A 62 11.04 -10.32 -10.15
C ILE A 62 12.24 -11.01 -10.82
N LYS A 63 12.12 -11.24 -12.13
CA LYS A 63 13.24 -11.72 -12.95
C LYS A 63 14.39 -10.72 -12.86
N THR A 64 15.50 -11.14 -12.28
CA THR A 64 16.77 -10.46 -12.45
C THR A 64 17.32 -10.85 -13.82
N ASP A 65 17.46 -9.89 -14.73
CA ASP A 65 18.31 -10.07 -15.91
C ASP A 65 19.75 -10.22 -15.39
N GLN A 66 20.15 -11.47 -15.13
CA GLN A 66 21.54 -11.85 -14.94
C GLN A 66 22.19 -11.78 -16.32
N LYS A 67 22.96 -10.72 -16.54
CA LYS A 67 23.87 -10.60 -17.69
C LYS A 67 25.30 -10.87 -17.23
#